data_AF-T4VGL9-F1
#
_entry.id   AF-T4VGL9-F1
#
_cell.length_a   1.000
_cell.length_b   1.000
_cell.length_c   1.000
_cell.angle_alpha   90.00
_cell.angle_beta   90.00
_cell.angle_gamma   90.00
#
_symmetry.space_group_name_H-M   'P 1'
#
loop_
_entity.id
_entity.type
_entity.pdbx_description
1 polymer ?
#
loop_
_entity_poly.entity_id
_entity_poly.type
_entity_poly.pdbx_seq_one_letter_code
_entity_poly.pdbx_strand_id
1 'polypeptide(L)'
;MNKNFSSTILNNIVSIGIFITLILFLLIPLSFNYFFKNTLGLVGGNISLFVSTGVYICIIPYLIALITLKKLCSLIYNKNPFSRETTYLLKTISLCAFSEFFVFNIVQLYLCNLFDIYLYSINVIPTVLISFISLFVGLFSLVLCNINSKY
;
A
#
# COMPACT_ATOMS: atom_id res chain seq x y z
N MET A 1 -10.06 17.65 -24.03
CA MET A 1 -9.78 16.28 -23.54
C MET A 1 -11.06 15.46 -23.60
N ASN A 2 -11.06 14.36 -24.35
CA ASN A 2 -12.23 13.49 -24.42
C ASN A 2 -12.37 12.77 -23.06
N LYS A 3 -13.42 13.08 -22.28
CA LYS A 3 -13.59 12.61 -20.88
C LYS A 3 -13.40 11.09 -20.74
N ASN A 4 -13.82 10.34 -21.76
CA ASN A 4 -13.74 8.89 -21.82
C ASN A 4 -12.29 8.37 -21.89
N PHE A 5 -11.37 9.14 -22.47
CA PHE A 5 -9.97 8.72 -22.65
C PHE A 5 -9.20 8.76 -21.33
N SER A 6 -9.43 9.80 -20.52
CA SER A 6 -8.77 9.98 -19.23
C SER A 6 -9.19 8.92 -18.20
N SER A 7 -10.48 8.59 -18.13
CA SER A 7 -11.01 7.57 -17.23
C SER A 7 -10.56 6.14 -17.60
N THR A 8 -10.44 5.84 -18.89
CA THR A 8 -9.95 4.52 -19.35
C THR A 8 -8.46 4.33 -19.05
N ILE A 9 -7.65 5.37 -19.27
CA ILE A 9 -6.22 5.35 -18.90
C ILE A 9 -6.06 5.12 -17.39
N LEU A 10 -6.81 5.85 -16.57
CA LEU A 10 -6.72 5.74 -15.11
C LEU A 10 -7.07 4.33 -14.63
N ASN A 11 -8.15 3.74 -15.14
CA ASN A 11 -8.54 2.37 -14.79
C ASN A 11 -7.48 1.34 -15.20
N ASN A 12 -6.86 1.50 -16.37
CA ASN A 12 -5.79 0.61 -16.82
C ASN A 12 -4.53 0.73 -15.96
N ILE A 13 -4.13 1.95 -15.58
CA ILE A 13 -2.99 2.21 -14.68
C ILE A 13 -3.22 1.52 -13.33
N VAL A 14 -4.41 1.69 -12.73
CA VAL A 14 -4.73 1.06 -11.45
C VAL A 14 -4.74 -0.47 -11.58
N SER A 15 -5.25 -1.01 -12.68
CA SER A 15 -5.24 -2.45 -12.92
C SER A 15 -3.81 -3.00 -13.03
N ILE A 16 -2.91 -2.31 -13.76
CA ILE A 16 -1.49 -2.67 -13.85
C ILE A 16 -0.85 -2.60 -12.46
N GLY A 17 -1.15 -1.58 -11.66
CA GLY A 17 -0.67 -1.45 -10.28
C GLY A 17 -1.06 -2.66 -9.41
N ILE A 18 -2.29 -3.14 -9.51
CA ILE A 18 -2.73 -4.36 -8.81
C ILE A 18 -1.92 -5.58 -9.25
N PHE A 19 -1.73 -5.77 -10.56
CA PHE A 19 -0.93 -6.89 -11.08
C PHE A 19 0.51 -6.86 -10.59
N ILE A 20 1.17 -5.69 -10.66
CA ILE A 20 2.54 -5.51 -10.17
C ILE A 20 2.62 -5.81 -8.66
N THR A 21 1.64 -5.34 -7.89
CA THR A 21 1.60 -5.57 -6.43
C THR A 21 1.47 -7.04 -6.09
N LEU A 22 0.64 -7.80 -6.83
CA LEU A 22 0.49 -9.24 -6.63
C LEU A 22 1.78 -10.00 -6.97
N ILE A 23 2.49 -9.61 -8.03
CA ILE A 23 3.78 -10.20 -8.40
C ILE A 23 4.82 -9.91 -7.31
N LEU A 24 4.92 -8.66 -6.85
CA LEU A 24 5.83 -8.27 -5.76
C LEU A 24 5.51 -9.00 -4.46
N PHE A 25 4.24 -9.20 -4.13
CA PHE A 25 3.81 -9.96 -2.95
C PHE A 25 4.36 -11.40 -2.93
N LEU A 26 4.49 -12.04 -4.09
CA LEU A 26 5.11 -13.36 -4.23
C LEU A 26 6.65 -13.28 -4.21
N LEU A 27 7.23 -12.31 -4.92
CA LEU A 27 8.67 -12.22 -5.10
C LEU A 27 9.42 -11.75 -3.85
N ILE A 28 8.87 -10.80 -3.09
CA ILE A 28 9.57 -10.18 -1.94
C ILE A 28 9.94 -11.22 -0.86
N PRO A 29 9.02 -12.06 -0.37
CA PRO A 29 9.35 -13.09 0.62
C PRO A 29 10.36 -14.13 0.10
N LEU A 30 10.25 -14.52 -1.17
CA LEU A 30 11.20 -15.43 -1.82
C LEU A 30 12.60 -14.82 -1.89
N SER A 31 12.67 -13.52 -2.22
CA SER A 31 13.91 -12.76 -2.32
C SER A 31 14.59 -12.65 -0.96
N PHE A 32 13.83 -12.31 0.09
CA PHE A 32 14.33 -12.26 1.45
C PHE A 32 14.83 -13.64 1.90
N ASN A 33 14.06 -14.70 1.67
CA ASN A 33 14.49 -16.06 2.03
C ASN A 33 15.78 -16.48 1.34
N TYR A 34 15.92 -16.15 0.05
CA TYR A 34 17.16 -16.39 -0.68
C TYR A 34 18.33 -15.57 -0.12
N PHE A 35 18.11 -14.28 0.16
CA PHE A 35 19.11 -13.39 0.73
C PHE A 35 19.61 -13.91 2.09
N PHE A 36 18.69 -14.19 3.03
CA PHE A 36 19.03 -14.72 4.35
C PHE A 36 19.78 -16.06 4.26
N LYS A 37 19.37 -16.93 3.33
CA LYS A 37 20.02 -18.24 3.12
C LYS A 37 21.44 -18.11 2.56
N ASN A 38 21.64 -17.29 1.53
CA ASN A 38 22.91 -17.25 0.79
C ASN A 38 23.93 -16.25 1.35
N THR A 39 23.49 -15.13 1.92
CA THR A 39 24.41 -14.07 2.36
C THR A 39 24.76 -14.14 3.83
N LEU A 40 23.80 -14.57 4.67
CA LEU A 40 23.96 -14.57 6.12
C LEU A 40 24.15 -15.99 6.69
N GLY A 41 24.01 -17.03 5.87
CA GLY A 41 24.12 -18.43 6.32
C GLY A 41 23.03 -18.85 7.32
N LEU A 42 22.03 -18.00 7.54
CA LEU A 42 20.94 -18.19 8.50
C LEU A 42 19.85 -19.07 7.86
N VAL A 43 20.18 -20.35 7.69
CA VAL A 43 19.25 -21.35 7.15
C VAL A 43 18.26 -21.74 8.25
N GLY A 44 16.98 -21.42 8.06
CA GLY A 44 15.87 -21.95 8.88
C GLY A 44 15.60 -21.25 10.22
N GLY A 45 16.19 -20.07 10.45
CA GLY A 45 15.91 -19.30 11.67
C GLY A 45 14.53 -18.63 11.64
N ASN A 46 13.92 -18.46 12.83
CA ASN A 46 12.66 -17.73 13.04
C ASN A 46 12.63 -16.33 12.38
N ILE A 47 13.80 -15.75 12.12
CA ILE A 47 14.04 -14.45 11.46
C ILE A 47 13.34 -14.35 10.11
N SER A 48 13.52 -15.36 9.24
CA SER A 48 12.93 -15.37 7.89
C SER A 48 11.40 -15.43 7.96
N LEU A 49 10.86 -16.15 8.94
CA LEU A 49 9.42 -16.22 9.20
C LEU A 49 8.87 -14.87 9.70
N PHE A 50 9.54 -14.21 10.65
CA PHE A 50 9.12 -12.91 11.15
C PHE A 50 9.16 -11.81 10.07
N VAL A 51 10.19 -11.79 9.23
CA VAL A 51 10.28 -10.82 8.13
C VAL A 51 9.20 -11.08 7.08
N SER A 52 9.00 -12.33 6.68
CA SER A 52 7.98 -12.69 5.68
C SER A 52 6.56 -12.37 6.16
N THR A 53 6.25 -12.70 7.43
CA THR A 53 4.96 -12.37 8.04
C THR A 53 4.74 -10.87 8.16
N GLY A 54 5.77 -10.10 8.55
CA GLY A 54 5.71 -8.63 8.58
C GLY A 54 5.37 -8.03 7.22
N VAL A 55 6.04 -8.49 6.15
CA VAL A 55 5.75 -8.05 4.76
C VAL A 55 4.30 -8.36 4.37
N TYR A 56 3.80 -9.55 4.71
CA TYR A 56 2.42 -9.93 4.39
C TYR A 56 1.39 -9.05 5.08
N ILE A 57 1.59 -8.73 6.36
CA ILE A 57 0.67 -7.87 7.12
C ILE A 57 0.66 -6.45 6.51
N CYS A 58 1.80 -5.93 6.07
CA CYS A 58 1.91 -4.59 5.49
C CYS A 58 1.20 -4.44 4.14
N ILE A 59 1.17 -5.49 3.30
CA ILE A 59 0.60 -5.40 1.95
C ILE A 59 -0.94 -5.41 1.95
N ILE A 60 -1.57 -6.01 2.95
CA ILE A 60 -3.03 -6.12 3.04
C ILE A 60 -3.74 -4.76 2.91
N PRO A 61 -3.45 -3.74 3.74
CA PRO A 61 -4.13 -2.45 3.65
C PRO A 61 -3.93 -1.77 2.29
N TYR A 62 -2.72 -1.87 1.72
CA TYR A 62 -2.39 -1.31 0.41
C TYR A 62 -3.19 -1.98 -0.74
N LEU A 63 -3.31 -3.31 -0.74
CA LEU A 63 -4.12 -4.03 -1.73
C LEU A 63 -5.60 -3.65 -1.67
N ILE A 64 -6.15 -3.51 -0.45
CA ILE A 64 -7.54 -3.08 -0.26
C ILE A 64 -7.73 -1.66 -0.81
N ALA A 65 -6.78 -0.76 -0.57
CA ALA A 65 -6.81 0.60 -1.11
C ALA A 65 -6.80 0.61 -2.65
N LEU A 66 -5.94 -0.19 -3.28
CA LEU A 66 -5.86 -0.34 -4.74
C LEU A 66 -7.15 -0.87 -5.38
N ILE A 67 -7.75 -1.92 -4.80
CA ILE A 67 -9.01 -2.49 -5.28
C ILE A 67 -10.14 -1.44 -5.14
N THR A 68 -10.17 -0.73 -4.03
CA THR A 68 -11.15 0.34 -3.77
C THR A 68 -10.96 1.51 -4.75
N LEU A 69 -9.72 1.87 -5.06
CA LEU A 69 -9.39 2.87 -6.06
C LEU A 69 -9.84 2.45 -7.47
N LYS A 70 -9.72 1.17 -7.84
CA LYS A 70 -10.22 0.65 -9.11
C LYS A 70 -11.74 0.82 -9.21
N LYS A 71 -12.48 0.52 -8.14
CA LYS A 71 -13.94 0.74 -8.09
C LYS A 71 -14.28 2.22 -8.25
N LEU A 72 -13.53 3.11 -7.57
CA LEU A 72 -13.71 4.55 -7.68
C LEU A 72 -13.50 5.04 -9.12
N CYS A 73 -12.45 4.55 -9.81
CA CYS A 73 -12.19 4.88 -11.21
C CYS A 73 -13.34 4.45 -12.14
N SER A 74 -13.93 3.28 -11.89
CA SER A 74 -15.08 2.78 -12.65
C SER A 74 -16.33 3.63 -12.44
N LEU A 75 -16.58 4.14 -11.22
CA LEU A 75 -17.71 5.04 -10.96
C LEU A 75 -17.57 6.40 -11.65
N ILE A 76 -16.35 6.95 -11.68
CA ILE A 76 -16.05 8.19 -12.39
C ILE A 76 -16.27 8.02 -13.90
N TYR A 77 -15.89 6.86 -14.46
CA TYR A 77 -16.17 6.51 -15.85
C TYR A 77 -17.67 6.49 -16.16
N ASN A 78 -18.48 5.95 -15.25
CA ASN A 78 -19.95 5.87 -15.37
C ASN A 78 -20.68 7.20 -15.11
N LYS A 79 -19.96 8.34 -15.08
CA LYS A 79 -20.48 9.71 -14.94
C LYS A 79 -21.24 10.04 -13.64
N ASN A 80 -21.04 9.27 -12.56
CA ASN A 80 -21.57 9.57 -11.23
C ASN A 80 -20.43 9.94 -10.25
N PRO A 81 -19.69 11.05 -10.47
CA PRO A 81 -18.50 11.38 -9.70
C PRO A 81 -18.78 11.83 -8.26
N PHE A 82 -19.97 12.39 -8.01
CA PHE A 82 -20.44 12.80 -6.69
C PHE A 82 -21.63 11.93 -6.30
N SER A 83 -21.40 11.00 -5.41
CA SER A 83 -22.41 10.07 -4.91
C SER A 83 -22.02 9.55 -3.54
N ARG A 84 -23.01 9.07 -2.77
CA ARG A 84 -22.77 8.45 -1.47
C ARG A 84 -21.77 7.28 -1.56
N GLU A 85 -21.78 6.55 -2.67
CA GLU A 85 -20.84 5.45 -2.94
C GLU A 85 -19.40 5.96 -3.10
N THR A 86 -19.18 7.04 -3.87
CA THR A 86 -17.84 7.63 -4.02
C THR A 86 -17.27 8.15 -2.70
N THR A 87 -18.10 8.75 -1.85
CA THR A 87 -17.72 9.17 -0.48
C THR A 87 -17.31 7.97 0.38
N TYR A 88 -18.06 6.86 0.31
CA TYR A 88 -17.72 5.63 1.03
C TYR A 88 -16.39 5.03 0.57
N LEU A 89 -16.13 5.00 -0.74
CA LEU A 89 -14.87 4.50 -1.31
C LEU A 89 -13.68 5.39 -0.91
N LEU A 90 -13.82 6.71 -0.95
CA LEU A 90 -12.78 7.65 -0.52
C LEU A 90 -12.46 7.50 0.97
N LYS A 91 -13.48 7.36 1.82
CA LYS A 91 -13.29 7.08 3.25
C LYS A 91 -12.56 5.75 3.49
N THR A 92 -12.88 4.73 2.69
CA THR A 92 -12.23 3.42 2.77
C THR A 92 -10.76 3.51 2.37
N ILE A 93 -10.44 4.21 1.27
CA ILE A 93 -9.04 4.47 0.85
C ILE A 93 -8.28 5.19 1.96
N SER A 94 -8.89 6.20 2.58
CA SER A 94 -8.29 6.96 3.68
C SER A 94 -7.94 6.06 4.88
N LEU A 95 -8.91 5.25 5.33
CA LEU A 95 -8.70 4.30 6.43
C LEU A 95 -7.62 3.28 6.11
N CYS A 96 -7.60 2.74 4.89
CA CYS A 96 -6.56 1.82 4.45
C CYS A 96 -5.17 2.46 4.44
N ALA A 97 -5.05 3.70 3.93
CA ALA A 97 -3.77 4.40 3.89
C ALA A 97 -3.25 4.76 5.30
N PHE A 98 -4.12 5.20 6.21
CA PHE A 98 -3.73 5.40 7.61
C PHE A 98 -3.36 4.07 8.30
N SER A 99 -4.11 3.00 8.03
CA SER A 99 -3.77 1.67 8.54
C SER A 99 -2.41 1.20 8.05
N GLU A 100 -2.11 1.38 6.75
CA GLU A 100 -0.81 1.08 6.16
C GLU A 100 0.31 1.86 6.87
N PHE A 101 0.14 3.15 7.11
CA PHE A 101 1.09 3.96 7.87
C PHE A 101 1.41 3.34 9.24
N PHE A 102 0.38 3.01 10.05
CA PHE A 102 0.59 2.47 11.39
C PHE A 102 1.20 1.06 11.35
N VAL A 103 0.63 0.17 10.54
CA VAL A 103 1.08 -1.22 10.42
C VAL A 103 2.53 -1.27 9.96
N PHE A 104 2.88 -0.52 8.92
CA PHE A 104 4.23 -0.50 8.36
C PHE A 104 5.25 0.00 9.39
N ASN A 105 4.96 1.10 10.10
CA ASN A 105 5.86 1.62 11.13
C ASN A 105 6.01 0.67 12.33
N ILE A 106 4.94 0.03 12.78
CA ILE A 106 4.99 -0.95 13.88
C ILE A 106 5.83 -2.17 13.48
N VAL A 107 5.59 -2.72 12.29
CA VAL A 107 6.37 -3.86 11.78
C VAL A 107 7.84 -3.47 11.63
N GLN A 108 8.13 -2.28 11.12
CA GLN A 108 9.50 -1.80 10.99
C GLN A 108 10.19 -1.66 12.35
N LEU A 109 9.53 -1.04 13.34
CA LEU A 109 10.08 -0.92 14.71
C LEU A 109 10.33 -2.28 15.34
N TYR A 110 9.40 -3.24 15.17
CA TYR A 110 9.54 -4.59 15.67
C TYR A 110 10.75 -5.32 15.04
N LEU A 111 10.89 -5.26 13.72
CA LEU A 111 12.02 -5.85 13.00
C LEU A 111 13.35 -5.18 13.36
N CYS A 112 13.36 -3.85 13.55
CA CYS A 112 14.55 -3.11 13.98
C CYS A 112 15.01 -3.54 15.39
N ASN A 113 14.08 -3.73 16.32
CA ASN A 113 14.39 -4.13 17.71
C ASN A 113 14.88 -5.59 17.82
N LEU A 114 14.36 -6.50 16.97
CA LEU A 114 14.74 -7.91 17.03
C LEU A 114 16.09 -8.23 16.39
N PHE A 115 16.48 -7.47 15.37
CA PHE A 115 17.62 -7.82 14.53
C PHE A 115 18.78 -6.81 14.62
N ASP A 116 18.69 -5.81 15.49
CA ASP A 116 19.65 -4.71 15.62
C ASP A 116 19.98 -4.03 14.26
N ILE A 117 19.05 -4.08 13.29
CA ILE A 117 19.20 -3.50 11.94
C ILE A 117 18.99 -1.97 11.96
N TYR A 118 19.17 -1.34 13.12
CA TYR A 118 18.81 0.06 13.37
C TYR A 118 19.55 1.09 12.49
N LEU A 119 20.59 0.69 11.76
CA LEU A 119 21.59 1.60 11.22
C LEU A 119 22.11 1.23 9.82
N TYR A 120 21.25 0.77 8.91
CA TYR A 120 21.55 0.98 7.49
C TYR A 120 20.68 2.12 6.97
N SER A 121 21.33 3.23 6.58
CA SER A 121 20.72 4.41 5.96
C SER A 121 19.81 4.06 4.77
N ILE A 122 20.03 2.88 4.17
CA ILE A 122 19.21 2.30 3.11
C ILE A 122 17.78 1.95 3.55
N ASN A 123 17.52 1.61 4.82
CA ASN A 123 16.18 1.26 5.30
C ASN A 123 15.39 2.48 5.79
N VAL A 124 16.07 3.51 6.31
CA VAL A 124 15.43 4.74 6.80
C VAL A 124 14.71 5.47 5.67
N ILE A 125 15.32 5.54 4.48
CA ILE A 125 14.77 6.26 3.33
C ILE A 125 13.43 5.65 2.86
N PRO A 126 13.33 4.34 2.55
CA PRO A 126 12.05 3.68 2.25
C PRO A 126 11.01 3.86 3.35
N THR A 127 11.42 3.79 4.62
CA THR A 127 10.47 3.92 5.73
C THR A 127 9.83 5.30 5.77
N VAL A 128 10.63 6.36 5.65
CA VAL A 128 10.13 7.73 5.60
C VAL A 128 9.27 7.96 4.37
N LEU A 129 9.68 7.46 3.19
CA LEU A 129 8.93 7.63 1.95
C LEU A 129 7.55 6.95 2.01
N ILE A 130 7.49 5.67 2.39
CA ILE A 130 6.23 4.92 2.48
C ILE A 130 5.30 5.57 3.51
N SER A 131 5.85 5.97 4.65
CA SER A 131 5.10 6.66 5.70
C SER A 131 4.54 8.01 5.24
N PHE A 132 5.34 8.80 4.52
CA PHE A 132 4.92 10.09 4.00
C PHE A 132 3.84 9.96 2.91
N ILE A 133 4.03 9.02 1.98
CA ILE A 133 3.07 8.78 0.89
C ILE A 133 1.74 8.29 1.45
N SER A 134 1.75 7.33 2.38
CA SER A 134 0.53 6.79 3.00
C SER A 134 -0.23 7.86 3.78
N LEU A 135 0.45 8.70 4.57
CA LEU A 135 -0.16 9.86 5.22
C LEU A 135 -0.77 10.85 4.22
N PHE A 136 -0.02 11.19 3.15
CA PHE A 136 -0.50 12.14 2.15
C PHE A 136 -1.75 11.62 1.43
N VAL A 137 -1.73 10.36 0.99
CA VAL A 137 -2.88 9.70 0.35
C VAL A 137 -4.06 9.61 1.32
N GLY A 138 -3.81 9.26 2.58
CA GLY A 138 -4.82 9.18 3.64
C GLY A 138 -5.52 10.52 3.90
N LEU A 139 -4.74 11.59 4.04
CA LEU A 139 -5.25 12.95 4.23
C LEU A 139 -5.98 13.46 2.99
N PHE A 140 -5.40 13.27 1.80
CA PHE A 140 -5.98 13.75 0.55
C PHE A 140 -7.34 13.09 0.26
N SER A 141 -7.43 11.77 0.43
CA SER A 141 -8.69 11.02 0.28
C SER A 141 -9.73 11.43 1.32
N LEU A 142 -9.33 11.76 2.55
CA LEU A 142 -10.23 12.27 3.59
C LEU A 142 -10.78 13.66 3.25
N VAL A 143 -9.92 14.57 2.75
CA VAL A 143 -10.35 15.90 2.31
C VAL A 143 -11.35 15.78 1.16
N LEU A 144 -11.05 14.95 0.15
CA LEU A 144 -11.98 14.68 -0.96
C LEU A 144 -13.30 14.07 -0.48
N CYS A 145 -13.26 13.14 0.48
CA CYS A 145 -14.44 12.55 1.09
C CYS A 145 -15.33 13.63 1.72
N ASN A 146 -14.75 14.57 2.48
CA ASN A 146 -15.49 15.65 3.12
C ASN A 146 -16.09 16.63 2.12
N ILE A 147 -15.37 16.95 1.03
CA ILE A 147 -15.91 17.80 -0.05
C ILE A 147 -17.10 17.11 -0.72
N ASN A 148 -16.95 15.82 -1.06
CA ASN A 148 -17.98 15.05 -1.74
C ASN A 148 -19.23 14.83 -0.86
N SER A 149 -19.05 14.68 0.46
CA SER A 149 -20.17 14.54 1.41
C SER A 149 -21.09 15.77 1.54
N LYS A 150 -20.67 16.92 1.01
CA LYS A 150 -21.46 18.17 1.02
C LYS A 150 -22.37 18.32 -0.20
N TYR A 151 -22.25 17.45 -1.20
CA TYR A 151 -23.06 17.43 -2.43
C TYR A 151 -24.00 16.21 -2.43
#